data_AF-A0A1X2HWQ9-F1
#
_entry.id   AF-A0A1X2HWQ9-F1
#
_cell.length_a   1.000
_cell.length_b   1.000
_cell.length_c   1.000
_cell.angle_alpha   90.00
_cell.angle_beta   90.00
_cell.angle_gamma   90.00
#
_symmetry.space_group_name_H-M   'P 1'
#
loop_
_entity.id
_entity.type
_entity.pdbx_description
1 polymer ?
#
loop_
_entity_poly.entity_id
_entity_poly.type
_entity_poly.pdbx_seq_one_letter_code
_entity_poly.pdbx_strand_id
1 'polypeptide(L)'
;MNTIVATLFTVCLLFAKAYAAGDEDVFEWRPEIQHIFRDPDAMPSTWFSQAFTLITLSPWLVLLVGWLGIGVTPAKVVSELMAGPSLRMVSIIAFLASLGAIEYVFYLYWTRLNLFQTLPYLAGLVAITFITGQRALTQVQAKRLSSQ
;
A
#
# COMPACT_ATOMS: atom_id res chain seq x y z
N MET A 1 -80.13 8.02 -2.52
CA MET A 1 -78.85 7.62 -1.90
C MET A 1 -78.16 6.44 -2.62
N ASN A 2 -78.56 6.07 -3.84
CA ASN A 2 -78.09 4.84 -4.51
C ASN A 2 -77.23 5.07 -5.76
N THR A 3 -77.17 6.29 -6.30
CA THR A 3 -76.44 6.60 -7.53
C THR A 3 -74.98 6.97 -7.27
N ILE A 4 -74.72 7.82 -6.27
CA ILE A 4 -73.36 8.26 -5.91
C ILE A 4 -72.49 7.07 -5.44
N VAL A 5 -73.05 6.17 -4.64
CA VAL A 5 -72.35 4.96 -4.18
C VAL A 5 -72.04 4.02 -5.35
N ALA A 6 -72.97 3.87 -6.30
CA ALA A 6 -72.74 3.08 -7.51
C ALA A 6 -71.65 3.70 -8.39
N THR A 7 -71.62 5.02 -8.55
CA THR A 7 -70.57 5.71 -9.33
C THR A 7 -69.20 5.57 -8.67
N LEU A 8 -69.11 5.77 -7.35
CA LEU A 8 -67.86 5.56 -6.61
C LEU A 8 -67.37 4.12 -6.72
N PHE A 9 -68.27 3.14 -6.64
CA PHE A 9 -67.93 1.74 -6.79
C PHE A 9 -67.43 1.42 -8.20
N THR A 10 -68.09 1.94 -9.25
CA THR A 10 -67.63 1.79 -10.64
C THR A 10 -66.28 2.45 -10.87
N VAL A 11 -66.06 3.66 -10.35
CA VAL A 11 -64.76 4.35 -10.44
C VAL A 11 -63.67 3.58 -9.70
N CYS A 12 -63.97 3.07 -8.51
CA CYS A 12 -63.03 2.27 -7.73
C CYS A 12 -62.68 0.95 -8.43
N LEU A 13 -63.66 0.31 -9.08
CA LEU A 13 -63.44 -0.87 -9.91
C LEU A 13 -62.60 -0.57 -11.16
N LEU A 14 -62.81 0.58 -11.81
CA LEU A 14 -62.00 0.99 -12.96
C LEU A 14 -60.54 1.25 -12.56
N PHE A 15 -60.32 1.92 -11.43
CA PHE A 15 -58.98 2.15 -10.89
C PHE A 15 -58.30 0.85 -10.46
N ALA A 16 -59.02 -0.05 -9.79
CA ALA A 16 -58.51 -1.36 -9.42
C ALA A 16 -58.14 -2.20 -10.66
N LYS A 17 -58.95 -2.14 -11.72
CA LYS A 17 -58.66 -2.84 -12.99
C LYS A 17 -57.44 -2.25 -13.72
N ALA A 18 -57.24 -0.94 -13.67
CA ALA A 18 -56.07 -0.28 -14.25
C ALA A 18 -54.76 -0.58 -13.48
N TYR A 19 -54.84 -0.75 -12.16
CA TYR A 19 -53.68 -1.09 -11.32
C TYR A 19 -53.37 -2.61 -11.29
N ALA A 20 -54.40 -3.45 -11.43
CA ALA A 20 -54.29 -4.91 -11.44
C ALA A 20 -54.05 -5.49 -12.85
N ALA A 21 -54.33 -4.73 -13.91
CA ALA A 21 -53.73 -4.93 -15.21
C ALA A 21 -52.25 -4.56 -15.10
N GLY A 22 -51.49 -5.39 -14.37
CA GLY A 22 -50.05 -5.46 -14.57
C GLY A 22 -49.81 -5.62 -16.06
N ASP A 23 -48.76 -4.98 -16.55
CA ASP A 23 -48.48 -4.82 -17.98
C ASP A 23 -48.74 -6.14 -18.70
N GLU A 24 -49.77 -6.16 -19.55
CA GLU A 24 -50.05 -7.35 -20.36
C GLU A 24 -48.79 -7.63 -21.19
N ASP A 25 -48.41 -8.90 -21.39
CA ASP A 25 -47.21 -9.26 -22.15
C ASP A 25 -47.41 -8.90 -23.63
N VAL A 26 -47.41 -7.61 -23.93
CA VAL A 26 -47.39 -7.04 -25.26
C VAL A 26 -45.96 -7.19 -25.74
N PHE A 27 -45.77 -8.01 -26.78
CA PHE A 27 -44.47 -8.24 -27.41
C PHE A 27 -44.04 -7.02 -28.25
N GLU A 28 -43.89 -5.88 -27.58
CA GLU A 28 -43.38 -4.63 -28.11
C GLU A 28 -41.95 -4.37 -27.61
N TRP A 29 -41.19 -3.63 -28.42
CA TRP A 29 -39.83 -3.24 -28.06
C TRP A 29 -39.85 -2.26 -26.89
N ARG A 30 -39.23 -2.65 -25.78
CA ARG A 30 -39.01 -1.76 -24.63
C ARG A 30 -37.98 -0.69 -24.97
N PRO A 31 -38.09 0.52 -24.40
CA PRO A 31 -37.02 1.50 -24.50
C PRO A 31 -35.71 0.94 -23.92
N GLU A 32 -34.59 1.32 -24.52
CA GLU A 32 -33.26 0.95 -24.04
C GLU A 32 -33.00 1.57 -22.65
N ILE A 33 -32.58 0.74 -21.69
CA ILE A 33 -32.23 1.20 -20.34
C ILE A 33 -30.77 1.68 -20.35
N GLN A 34 -30.57 2.98 -20.18
CA GLN A 34 -29.23 3.54 -20.03
C GLN A 34 -28.79 3.51 -18.57
N HIS A 35 -27.78 2.70 -18.25
CA HIS A 35 -27.17 2.71 -16.94
C HIS A 35 -26.28 3.95 -16.77
N ILE A 36 -26.63 4.82 -15.81
CA ILE A 36 -25.83 6.00 -15.46
C ILE A 36 -24.81 5.59 -14.41
N PHE A 37 -23.53 5.67 -14.75
CA PHE A 37 -22.44 5.43 -13.81
C PHE A 37 -22.30 6.61 -12.84
N ARG A 38 -21.74 6.32 -11.66
CA ARG A 38 -21.37 7.35 -10.70
C ARG A 38 -20.25 8.22 -11.26
N ASP A 39 -20.38 9.54 -11.11
CA ASP A 39 -19.31 10.48 -11.47
C ASP A 39 -18.04 10.22 -10.66
N PRO A 40 -16.85 10.38 -11.27
CA PRO A 40 -15.58 10.20 -10.57
C PRO A 40 -15.42 11.22 -9.44
N ASP A 41 -14.89 10.77 -8.29
CA ASP A 41 -14.64 11.66 -7.16
C ASP A 41 -13.57 12.71 -7.51
N ALA A 42 -13.78 13.96 -7.08
CA ALA A 42 -12.87 15.06 -7.37
C ALA A 42 -11.52 14.88 -6.64
N MET A 43 -10.41 14.88 -7.40
CA MET A 43 -9.05 14.78 -6.86
C MET A 43 -8.46 16.17 -6.58
N PRO A 44 -7.63 16.33 -5.54
CA PRO A 44 -6.94 17.59 -5.27
C PRO A 44 -5.93 17.92 -6.39
N SER A 45 -5.59 19.21 -6.51
CA SER A 45 -4.62 19.68 -7.51
C SER A 45 -3.23 19.06 -7.30
N THR A 46 -2.54 18.76 -8.41
CA THR A 46 -1.24 18.08 -8.39
C THR A 46 -0.14 18.85 -7.65
N TRP A 47 -0.13 20.19 -7.73
CA TRP A 47 0.87 21.03 -7.04
C TRP A 47 0.74 20.90 -5.52
N PHE A 48 -0.50 20.84 -5.01
CA PHE A 48 -0.79 20.74 -3.59
C PHE A 48 -0.30 19.39 -3.05
N SER A 49 -0.61 18.30 -3.74
CA SER A 49 -0.11 16.97 -3.39
C SER A 49 1.41 16.91 -3.37
N GLN A 50 2.09 17.50 -4.36
CA GLN A 50 3.56 17.54 -4.43
C GLN A 50 4.18 18.31 -3.25
N ALA A 51 3.60 19.44 -2.86
CA ALA A 51 4.08 20.22 -1.72
C ALA A 51 4.05 19.40 -0.43
N PHE A 52 2.97 18.67 -0.16
CA PHE A 52 2.86 17.82 1.02
C PHE A 52 3.75 16.58 0.97
N THR A 53 4.00 16.01 -0.22
CA THR A 53 5.00 14.95 -0.39
C THR A 53 6.40 15.45 0.01
N LEU A 54 6.80 16.65 -0.42
CA LEU A 54 8.08 17.24 -0.04
C LEU A 54 8.18 17.54 1.45
N ILE A 55 7.09 18.05 2.05
CA ILE A 55 7.01 18.25 3.51
C ILE A 55 7.18 16.93 4.25
N THR A 56 6.55 15.85 3.78
CA THR A 56 6.67 14.51 4.37
C THR A 56 8.09 13.94 4.27
N LEU A 57 8.83 14.30 3.21
CA LEU A 57 10.24 13.91 3.04
C LEU A 57 11.21 14.80 3.83
N SER A 58 10.79 15.99 4.29
CA SER A 58 11.66 16.95 4.97
C SER A 58 12.36 16.43 6.25
N PRO A 59 11.76 15.57 7.10
CA PRO A 59 12.45 15.06 8.28
C PRO A 59 13.71 14.24 7.93
N TRP A 60 13.72 13.57 6.77
CA TRP A 60 14.90 12.84 6.31
C TRP A 60 16.07 13.76 6.01
N LEU A 61 15.82 14.94 5.44
CA LEU A 61 16.85 15.95 5.20
C LEU A 61 17.40 16.50 6.52
N VAL A 62 16.51 16.78 7.48
CA VAL A 62 16.90 17.23 8.82
C VAL A 62 17.79 16.19 9.51
N LEU A 63 17.45 14.90 9.41
CA LEU A 63 18.26 13.81 9.96
C LEU A 63 19.67 13.78 9.33
N LEU A 64 19.77 13.88 8.01
CA LEU A 64 21.06 13.87 7.30
C LEU A 64 21.94 15.06 7.70
N VAL A 65 21.38 16.26 7.77
CA VAL A 65 22.11 17.46 8.24
C VAL A 65 22.52 17.31 9.70
N GLY A 66 21.64 16.76 10.55
CA GLY A 66 21.93 16.50 11.96
C GLY A 66 23.12 15.57 12.16
N TRP A 67 23.22 14.49 11.39
CA TRP A 67 24.38 13.59 11.44
C TRP A 67 25.69 14.28 11.05
N LEU A 68 25.67 15.11 10.01
CA LEU A 68 26.83 15.90 9.61
C LEU A 68 27.23 16.89 10.72
N GLY A 69 26.27 17.51 11.40
CA GLY A 69 26.51 18.42 12.53
C GLY A 69 27.20 17.76 13.73
N ILE A 70 26.94 16.47 13.98
CA ILE A 70 27.58 15.68 15.06
C ILE A 70 28.92 15.06 14.57
N GLY A 71 29.32 15.31 13.33
CA GLY A 71 30.57 14.78 12.75
C GLY A 71 30.48 13.32 12.28
N VAL A 72 29.27 12.81 12.05
CA VAL A 72 29.02 11.51 11.43
C VAL A 72 29.03 11.68 9.91
N THR A 73 30.23 11.65 9.33
CA THR A 73 30.43 11.78 7.88
C THR A 73 30.41 10.41 7.20
N PRO A 74 29.87 10.27 5.96
CA PRO A 74 29.91 9.02 5.22
C PRO A 74 31.31 8.40 5.11
N ALA A 75 32.33 9.24 4.89
CA ALA A 75 33.74 8.81 4.83
C ALA A 75 34.20 8.15 6.15
N LYS A 76 33.77 8.68 7.30
CA LYS A 76 34.10 8.12 8.62
C LYS A 76 33.46 6.74 8.79
N VAL A 77 32.17 6.61 8.47
CA VAL A 77 31.44 5.34 8.52
C VAL A 77 32.10 4.27 7.64
N VAL A 78 32.46 4.63 6.40
CA VAL A 78 33.16 3.72 5.48
C VAL A 78 34.54 3.36 6.02
N SER A 79 35.30 4.33 6.53
CA SER A 79 36.63 4.06 7.11
C SER A 79 36.56 3.10 8.30
N GLU A 80 35.57 3.23 9.18
CA GLU A 80 35.38 2.35 10.33
C GLU A 80 34.93 0.94 9.93
N LEU A 81 34.11 0.84 8.87
CA LEU A 81 33.71 -0.43 8.29
C LEU A 81 34.94 -1.19 7.74
N MET A 82 35.80 -0.50 6.99
CA MET A 82 37.02 -1.03 6.38
C MET A 82 38.14 -1.27 7.41
N ALA A 83 38.14 -0.54 8.53
CA ALA A 83 39.18 -0.63 9.57
C ALA A 83 39.03 -1.87 10.47
N GLY A 84 39.37 -3.05 9.96
CA GLY A 84 39.39 -4.28 10.76
C GLY A 84 39.63 -5.54 9.91
N PRO A 85 39.47 -6.74 10.51
CA PRO A 85 39.62 -7.99 9.78
C PRO A 85 38.64 -8.08 8.60
N SER A 86 39.10 -8.57 7.45
CA SER A 86 38.29 -8.73 6.23
C SER A 86 37.00 -9.51 6.48
N LEU A 87 37.06 -10.54 7.34
CA LEU A 87 35.92 -11.34 7.78
C LEU A 87 34.79 -10.53 8.42
N ARG A 88 35.10 -9.48 9.18
CA ARG A 88 34.11 -8.60 9.80
C ARG A 88 33.38 -7.78 8.75
N MET A 89 34.14 -7.15 7.84
CA MET A 89 33.59 -6.37 6.74
C MET A 89 32.63 -7.22 5.90
N VAL A 90 33.06 -8.42 5.51
CA VAL A 90 32.23 -9.35 4.72
C VAL A 90 30.94 -9.70 5.46
N SER A 91 31.01 -9.98 6.77
CA SER A 91 29.83 -10.32 7.56
C SER A 91 28.83 -9.17 7.65
N ILE A 92 29.30 -7.94 7.89
CA ILE A 92 28.44 -6.75 7.97
C ILE A 92 27.82 -6.44 6.60
N ILE A 93 28.61 -6.47 5.53
CA ILE A 93 28.10 -6.21 4.17
C ILE A 93 27.09 -7.27 3.76
N ALA A 94 27.36 -8.56 4.03
CA ALA A 94 26.41 -9.63 3.75
C ALA A 94 25.08 -9.44 4.48
N PHE A 95 25.13 -9.02 5.75
CA PHE A 95 23.92 -8.72 6.51
C PHE A 95 23.16 -7.52 5.93
N LEU A 96 23.84 -6.40 5.66
CA LEU A 96 23.21 -5.21 5.07
C LEU A 96 22.65 -5.49 3.67
N ALA A 97 23.35 -6.27 2.86
CA ALA A 97 22.88 -6.70 1.54
C ALA A 97 21.61 -7.57 1.67
N SER A 98 21.56 -8.46 2.66
CA SER A 98 20.36 -9.28 2.91
C SER A 98 19.16 -8.45 3.37
N LEU A 99 19.37 -7.42 4.21
CA LEU A 99 18.32 -6.45 4.55
C LEU A 99 17.86 -5.64 3.33
N GLY A 100 18.81 -5.15 2.52
CA GLY A 100 18.48 -4.45 1.27
C GLY A 100 17.71 -5.32 0.29
N ALA A 101 18.01 -6.62 0.23
CA ALA A 101 17.25 -7.58 -0.58
C ALA A 101 15.82 -7.78 -0.06
N ILE A 102 15.61 -7.81 1.26
CA ILE A 102 14.27 -7.88 1.86
C ILE A 102 13.45 -6.62 1.49
N GLU A 103 14.02 -5.44 1.67
CA GLU A 103 13.36 -4.17 1.28
C GLU A 103 13.04 -4.13 -0.21
N TYR A 104 13.95 -4.64 -1.06
CA TYR A 104 13.71 -4.74 -2.49
C TYR A 104 12.56 -5.71 -2.82
N VAL A 105 12.43 -6.82 -2.10
CA VAL A 105 11.27 -7.73 -2.25
C VAL A 105 9.98 -7.03 -1.84
N PHE A 106 9.97 -6.20 -0.79
CA PHE A 106 8.80 -5.40 -0.43
C PHE A 106 8.44 -4.36 -1.49
N TYR A 107 9.44 -3.72 -2.10
CA TYR A 107 9.22 -2.84 -3.25
C TYR A 107 8.61 -3.60 -4.45
N LEU A 108 9.11 -4.80 -4.74
CA LEU A 108 8.53 -5.65 -5.79
C LEU A 108 7.11 -6.10 -5.45
N TYR A 109 6.81 -6.39 -4.18
CA TYR A 109 5.45 -6.67 -3.72
C TYR A 109 4.50 -5.49 -3.94
N TRP A 110 4.95 -4.27 -3.62
CA TRP A 110 4.14 -3.08 -3.85
C TRP A 110 3.85 -2.83 -5.34
N THR A 111 4.79 -3.16 -6.23
CA THR A 111 4.69 -2.80 -7.65
C THR A 111 4.21 -3.93 -8.57
N ARG A 112 4.51 -5.20 -8.29
CA ARG A 112 4.35 -6.31 -9.24
C ARG A 112 4.01 -7.68 -8.65
N LEU A 113 4.55 -8.06 -7.50
CA LEU A 113 4.41 -9.43 -6.96
C LEU A 113 3.10 -9.62 -6.19
N ASN A 114 2.57 -10.83 -6.22
CA ASN A 114 1.48 -11.22 -5.33
C ASN A 114 2.01 -11.75 -3.98
N LEU A 115 1.10 -11.92 -3.01
CA LEU A 115 1.46 -12.36 -1.66
C LEU A 115 2.12 -13.76 -1.65
N PHE A 116 1.55 -14.72 -2.40
CA PHE A 116 2.05 -16.10 -2.45
C PHE A 116 3.42 -16.23 -3.12
N GLN A 117 3.78 -15.31 -4.02
CA GLN A 117 5.12 -15.20 -4.60
C GLN A 117 6.10 -14.54 -3.63
N THR A 118 5.65 -13.53 -2.89
CA THR A 118 6.50 -12.76 -1.95
C THR A 118 6.92 -13.60 -0.76
N LEU A 119 6.01 -14.40 -0.20
CA LEU A 119 6.26 -15.23 0.99
C LEU A 119 7.47 -16.18 0.85
N PRO A 120 7.63 -17.01 -0.20
CA PRO A 120 8.79 -17.89 -0.32
C PRO A 120 10.11 -17.13 -0.51
N TYR A 121 10.12 -16.02 -1.27
CA TYR A 121 11.32 -15.18 -1.39
C TYR A 121 11.73 -14.60 -0.03
N LEU A 122 10.75 -14.09 0.71
CA LEU A 122 10.95 -13.53 2.04
C LEU A 122 11.41 -14.60 3.03
N ALA A 123 10.80 -15.80 3.01
CA ALA A 123 11.21 -16.91 3.87
C ALA A 123 12.69 -17.31 3.66
N GLY A 124 13.12 -17.41 2.39
CA GLY A 124 14.53 -17.67 2.05
C GLY A 124 15.45 -16.55 2.51
N LEU A 125 15.10 -15.29 2.21
CA LEU A 125 15.91 -14.13 2.60
C LEU A 125 16.00 -13.94 4.11
N VAL A 126 14.92 -14.18 4.86
CA VAL A 126 14.92 -14.10 6.33
C VAL A 126 15.88 -15.12 6.93
N ALA A 127 15.92 -16.36 6.42
CA ALA A 127 16.88 -17.36 6.88
C ALA A 127 18.34 -16.90 6.62
N ILE A 128 18.63 -16.34 5.45
CA ILE A 128 19.95 -15.78 5.11
C ILE A 128 20.29 -14.60 6.03
N THR A 129 19.33 -13.70 6.24
CA THR A 129 19.47 -12.50 7.08
C THR A 129 19.72 -12.88 8.53
N PHE A 130 19.08 -13.92 9.04
CA PHE A 130 19.30 -14.45 10.38
C PHE A 130 20.74 -14.94 10.58
N ILE A 131 21.26 -15.76 9.64
CA ILE A 131 22.62 -16.31 9.73
C ILE A 131 23.68 -15.21 9.59
N THR A 132 23.51 -14.33 8.60
CA THR A 132 24.45 -13.23 8.35
C THR A 132 24.41 -12.19 9.46
N GLY A 133 23.23 -11.90 10.01
CA GLY A 133 23.02 -11.00 11.13
C GLY A 133 23.68 -11.49 12.41
N GLN A 134 23.51 -12.76 12.76
CA GLN A 134 24.17 -13.33 13.94
C GLN A 134 25.69 -13.20 13.85
N ARG A 135 26.27 -13.48 12.67
CA ARG A 135 27.71 -13.32 12.43
C ARG A 135 28.15 -11.86 12.50
N ALA A 136 27.42 -10.94 11.86
CA ALA A 136 27.73 -9.52 11.87
C ALA A 136 27.72 -8.94 13.30
N LEU A 137 26.68 -9.24 14.08
CA LEU A 137 26.54 -8.77 15.46
C LEU A 137 27.62 -9.35 16.39
N THR A 138 27.96 -10.63 16.23
CA THR A 138 29.07 -11.26 16.98
C THR A 138 30.40 -10.55 16.71
N GLN A 139 30.68 -10.19 15.45
CA GLN A 139 31.90 -9.47 15.09
C GLN A 139 31.92 -8.03 15.65
N VAL A 140 30.77 -7.38 15.71
CA VAL A 140 30.63 -6.06 16.35
C VAL A 140 30.89 -6.16 17.86
N GLN A 141 30.38 -7.19 18.52
CA GLN A 141 30.65 -7.45 19.94
C GLN A 141 32.13 -7.74 20.19
N ALA A 142 32.76 -8.59 19.38
CA ALA A 142 34.18 -8.91 19.48
C ALA A 142 35.07 -7.66 19.38
N LYS A 143 34.76 -6.74 18.45
CA LYS A 143 35.46 -5.45 18.33
C LYS A 143 35.37 -4.64 19.63
N ARG A 144 34.19 -4.57 20.25
CA ARG A 144 33.99 -3.82 21.51
C ARG A 144 34.81 -4.40 22.66
N LEU A 145 34.84 -5.72 22.78
CA LEU A 145 35.61 -6.43 23.80
C LEU A 145 37.12 -6.27 23.60
N SER A 146 37.60 -6.22 22.35
CA SER A 146 39.02 -5.97 22.07
C SER A 146 39.47 -4.52 22.27
N SER A 147 38.52 -3.58 22.32
CA SER A 147 38.81 -2.15 22.53
C SER A 147 38.70 -1.69 23.98
N GLN A 148 38.29 -2.60 24.89
CA GLN A 148 38.23 -2.40 26.33
C GLN A 148 39.51 -2.97 26.97
#